data_AF-A0A2D7XFY0-F1
#
_entry.id   AF-A0A2D7XFY0-F1
#
_cell.length_a   1.000
_cell.length_b   1.000
_cell.length_c   1.000
_cell.angle_alpha   90.00
_cell.angle_beta   90.00
_cell.angle_gamma   90.00
#
_symmetry.space_group_name_H-M   'P 1'
#
loop_
_entity.id
_entity.type
_entity.pdbx_description
1 polymer ?
#
loop_
_entity_poly.entity_id
_entity_poly.type
_entity_poly.pdbx_seq_one_letter_code
_entity_poly.pdbx_strand_id
1 'polypeptide(L)'
;MTLLLILALPFIGSILAAFLPSNARNLEAWLAGFIALCCAGLLAGFYPQVAAGQVIQLKLAWIPSALEIDFVLRLDGYAWLFAMLVSVMGALIVLYARYYMSPKDPVPRFFSFFLLFMGSMLGVVMSGNLIQLVVFWELTSLSSFMLIAYWNHRLDARRGARMALTITGMGGLCLLAGMLMLGHVAGSYDLDKVLASGEQIRAHPWYAAIVILVAVGALSKSAQFPFHIWLPNAMAAPTPVSAYLHSATMVKAGVFLLARFWPVLAGTEEWFWIIGGAGLITLVMGSYAAIFQNDMKGVLAYSTIGHLGLITLLLGMNSTLGLIAAVFHMMNHATFKASLFM
;
A
#
# COMPACT_ATOMS: atom_id res chain seq x y z
N MET A 1 12.48 -0.48 -20.29
CA MET A 1 11.49 0.58 -20.60
C MET A 1 10.07 0.23 -20.18
N THR A 2 9.59 -1.01 -20.37
CA THR A 2 8.21 -1.42 -20.01
C THR A 2 7.85 -1.19 -18.53
N LEU A 3 8.78 -1.39 -17.58
CA LEU A 3 8.53 -1.09 -16.16
C LEU A 3 8.18 0.37 -15.91
N LEU A 4 8.85 1.30 -16.61
CA LEU A 4 8.57 2.72 -16.51
C LEU A 4 7.18 3.04 -17.07
N LEU A 5 6.77 2.38 -18.15
CA LEU A 5 5.45 2.54 -18.73
C LEU A 5 4.34 2.11 -17.76
N ILE A 6 4.49 0.95 -17.10
CA ILE A 6 3.54 0.46 -16.09
C ILE A 6 3.36 1.48 -14.97
N LEU A 7 4.45 2.11 -14.53
CA LEU A 7 4.40 3.13 -13.49
C LEU A 7 3.84 4.46 -13.99
N ALA A 8 4.22 4.91 -15.19
CA ALA A 8 3.86 6.22 -15.72
C ALA A 8 2.40 6.30 -16.20
N LEU A 9 1.85 5.20 -16.74
CA LEU A 9 0.49 5.15 -17.30
C LEU A 9 -0.59 5.68 -16.33
N PRO A 10 -0.66 5.25 -15.05
CA PRO A 10 -1.60 5.81 -14.09
C PRO A 10 -1.41 7.32 -13.83
N PHE A 11 -0.17 7.81 -13.75
CA PHE A 11 0.08 9.24 -13.53
C PHE A 11 -0.34 10.07 -14.74
N ILE A 12 -0.02 9.62 -15.96
CA ILE A 12 -0.47 10.26 -17.20
C ILE A 12 -2.00 10.25 -17.26
N GLY A 13 -2.62 9.11 -16.98
CA GLY A 13 -4.08 8.97 -16.91
C GLY A 13 -4.73 9.88 -15.87
N SER A 14 -4.09 10.05 -14.70
CA SER A 14 -4.56 10.95 -13.65
C SER A 14 -4.61 12.40 -14.13
N ILE A 15 -3.56 12.84 -14.85
CA ILE A 15 -3.48 14.19 -15.43
C ILE A 15 -4.55 14.34 -16.52
N LEU A 16 -4.67 13.38 -17.44
CA LEU A 16 -5.67 13.40 -18.50
C LEU A 16 -7.10 13.44 -17.94
N ALA A 17 -7.39 12.64 -16.92
CA ALA A 17 -8.70 12.62 -16.25
C ALA A 17 -9.03 13.95 -15.54
N ALA A 18 -8.01 14.69 -15.05
CA ALA A 18 -8.22 15.98 -14.41
C ALA A 18 -8.67 17.08 -15.39
N PHE A 19 -8.32 16.96 -16.67
CA PHE A 19 -8.70 17.91 -17.72
C PHE A 19 -9.99 17.53 -18.46
N LEU A 20 -10.60 16.39 -18.14
CA LEU A 20 -11.86 15.98 -18.76
C LEU A 20 -13.05 16.80 -18.22
N PRO A 21 -14.06 17.08 -19.08
CA PRO A 21 -15.28 17.77 -18.66
C PRO A 21 -16.01 17.04 -17.53
N SER A 22 -16.66 17.78 -16.62
CA SER A 22 -17.37 17.21 -15.47
C SER A 22 -18.49 16.21 -15.80
N ASN A 23 -18.95 16.19 -17.06
CA ASN A 23 -19.97 15.28 -17.56
C ASN A 23 -19.40 14.05 -18.32
N ALA A 24 -18.08 13.89 -18.42
CA ALA A 24 -17.40 12.84 -19.20
C ALA A 24 -17.29 11.48 -18.49
N ARG A 25 -18.25 11.14 -17.62
CA ARG A 25 -18.25 9.95 -16.75
C ARG A 25 -17.85 8.64 -17.45
N ASN A 26 -18.41 8.37 -18.63
CA ASN A 26 -18.13 7.14 -19.35
C ASN A 26 -16.69 7.11 -19.87
N LEU A 27 -16.23 8.22 -20.44
CA LEU A 27 -14.89 8.33 -21.01
C LEU A 27 -13.81 8.16 -19.93
N GLU A 28 -14.03 8.71 -18.74
CA GLU A 28 -13.10 8.57 -17.61
C GLU A 28 -13.05 7.15 -17.06
N ALA A 29 -14.20 6.51 -16.91
CA ALA A 29 -14.26 5.11 -16.50
C ALA A 29 -13.56 4.21 -17.53
N TRP A 30 -13.75 4.47 -18.82
CA TRP A 30 -13.03 3.77 -19.89
C TRP A 30 -11.53 4.04 -19.83
N LEU A 31 -11.10 5.29 -19.66
CA LEU A 31 -9.69 5.66 -19.52
C LEU A 31 -9.05 4.94 -18.34
N ALA A 32 -9.65 5.04 -17.15
CA ALA A 32 -9.11 4.44 -15.94
C ALA A 32 -9.09 2.91 -16.01
N GLY A 33 -10.15 2.31 -16.55
CA GLY A 33 -10.28 0.87 -16.72
C GLY A 33 -9.28 0.33 -17.75
N PHE A 34 -9.13 1.03 -18.88
CA PHE A 34 -8.13 0.70 -19.90
C PHE A 34 -6.72 0.76 -19.33
N ILE A 35 -6.37 1.82 -18.59
CA ILE A 35 -5.06 1.93 -17.94
C ILE A 35 -4.81 0.78 -16.97
N ALA A 36 -5.78 0.45 -16.11
CA ALA A 36 -5.66 -0.66 -15.16
C ALA A 36 -5.47 -2.01 -15.87
N LEU A 37 -6.23 -2.27 -16.94
CA LEU A 37 -6.10 -3.48 -17.76
C LEU A 37 -4.78 -3.51 -18.53
N CYS A 38 -4.30 -2.37 -19.05
CA CYS A 38 -3.00 -2.27 -19.70
C CYS A 38 -1.87 -2.58 -18.71
N CYS A 39 -1.89 -2.00 -17.51
CA CYS A 39 -0.92 -2.34 -16.47
C CYS A 39 -0.95 -3.83 -16.13
N ALA A 40 -2.14 -4.41 -15.94
CA ALA A 40 -2.29 -5.84 -15.67
C ALA A 40 -1.78 -6.71 -16.83
N GLY A 41 -2.06 -6.35 -18.08
CA GLY A 41 -1.59 -7.07 -19.27
C GLY A 41 -0.07 -7.00 -19.45
N LEU A 42 0.52 -5.82 -19.25
CA LEU A 42 1.98 -5.64 -19.28
C LEU A 42 2.67 -6.43 -18.16
N LEU A 43 2.09 -6.43 -16.95
CA LEU A 43 2.59 -7.23 -15.83
C LEU A 43 2.46 -8.73 -16.11
N ALA A 44 1.33 -9.19 -16.66
CA ALA A 44 1.15 -10.59 -17.05
C ALA A 44 2.21 -11.06 -18.06
N GLY A 45 2.65 -10.17 -18.96
CA GLY A 45 3.76 -10.44 -19.89
C GLY A 45 5.11 -10.74 -19.23
N PHE A 46 5.30 -10.33 -17.96
CA PHE A 46 6.51 -10.64 -17.18
C PHE A 46 6.42 -11.94 -16.38
N TYR A 47 5.27 -12.64 -16.41
CA TYR A 47 5.08 -13.87 -15.64
C TYR A 47 6.13 -14.95 -15.93
N PRO A 48 6.51 -15.26 -17.19
CA PRO A 48 7.52 -16.29 -17.46
C PRO A 48 8.88 -16.02 -16.81
N GLN A 49 9.36 -14.77 -16.87
CA GLN A 49 10.63 -14.37 -16.27
C GLN A 49 10.57 -14.44 -14.75
N VAL A 50 9.48 -13.94 -14.16
CA VAL A 50 9.26 -13.94 -12.72
C VAL A 50 9.10 -15.37 -12.18
N ALA A 51 8.37 -16.24 -12.88
CA ALA A 51 8.22 -17.65 -12.52
C ALA A 51 9.54 -18.42 -12.60
N ALA A 52 10.45 -18.02 -13.49
CA ALA A 52 11.82 -18.52 -13.55
C ALA A 52 12.75 -17.95 -12.46
N GLY A 53 12.22 -17.16 -11.51
CA GLY A 53 12.99 -16.56 -10.41
C GLY A 53 13.82 -15.33 -10.79
N GLN A 54 13.62 -14.78 -12.00
CA GLN A 54 14.36 -13.59 -12.43
C GLN A 54 13.81 -12.33 -11.73
N VAL A 55 14.72 -11.42 -11.40
CA VAL A 55 14.39 -10.08 -10.90
C VAL A 55 14.63 -9.09 -12.03
N ILE A 56 13.55 -8.51 -12.57
CA ILE A 56 13.64 -7.56 -13.69
C ILE A 56 13.88 -6.17 -13.11
N GLN A 57 14.85 -5.45 -13.65
CA GLN A 57 15.23 -4.13 -13.15
C GLN A 57 15.34 -3.08 -14.26
N LEU A 58 15.01 -1.85 -13.90
CA LEU A 58 15.31 -0.64 -14.65
C LEU A 58 15.94 0.36 -13.67
N LYS A 59 17.17 0.79 -13.95
CA LYS A 59 17.88 1.79 -13.18
C LYS A 59 18.03 3.07 -14.03
N LEU A 60 17.68 4.21 -13.45
CA LEU A 60 17.82 5.55 -14.03
C LEU A 60 18.48 6.44 -12.99
N ALA A 61 19.47 7.24 -13.38
CA ALA A 61 20.09 8.19 -12.46
C ALA A 61 19.05 9.26 -12.04
N TRP A 62 18.90 9.50 -10.73
CA TRP A 62 17.94 10.48 -10.21
C TRP A 62 18.62 11.68 -9.54
N ILE A 63 19.49 11.43 -8.55
CA ILE A 63 20.29 12.46 -7.88
C ILE A 63 21.78 12.04 -7.91
N PRO A 64 22.43 12.11 -9.08
CA PRO A 64 23.79 11.59 -9.27
C PRO A 64 24.89 12.42 -8.60
N SER A 65 24.65 13.69 -8.32
CA SER A 65 25.73 14.65 -7.99
C SER A 65 26.02 14.86 -6.50
N ALA A 66 25.20 14.32 -5.58
CA ALA A 66 25.40 14.54 -4.13
C ALA A 66 25.09 13.33 -3.23
N LEU A 67 24.20 12.43 -3.64
CA LEU A 67 23.74 11.31 -2.81
C LEU A 67 23.79 9.94 -3.52
N GLU A 68 24.23 9.91 -4.79
CA GLU A 68 24.26 8.71 -5.64
C GLU A 68 22.93 7.92 -5.61
N ILE A 69 21.80 8.63 -5.60
CA ILE A 69 20.48 8.02 -5.54
C ILE A 69 20.01 7.72 -6.96
N ASP A 70 19.82 6.43 -7.24
CA ASP A 70 19.17 5.95 -8.45
C ASP A 70 17.66 5.81 -8.27
N PHE A 71 16.92 6.11 -9.33
CA PHE A 71 15.55 5.67 -9.50
C PHE A 71 15.55 4.24 -10.04
N VAL A 72 15.13 3.30 -9.20
CA VAL A 72 15.17 1.87 -9.50
C VAL A 72 13.77 1.31 -9.48
N LEU A 73 13.34 0.76 -10.61
CA LEU A 73 12.16 -0.10 -10.68
C LEU A 73 12.62 -1.55 -10.67
N ARG A 74 12.08 -2.33 -9.74
CA ARG A 74 12.44 -3.72 -9.49
C ARG A 74 11.17 -4.56 -9.42
N LEU A 75 11.12 -5.61 -10.23
CA LEU A 75 9.99 -6.54 -10.31
C LEU A 75 10.48 -7.96 -10.05
N ASP A 76 10.34 -8.40 -8.80
CA ASP A 76 10.48 -9.81 -8.39
C ASP A 76 9.12 -10.47 -8.22
N GLY A 77 9.08 -11.76 -7.84
CA GLY A 77 7.82 -12.50 -7.64
C GLY A 77 6.86 -11.83 -6.66
N TYR A 78 7.39 -11.27 -5.58
CA TYR A 78 6.57 -10.59 -4.58
C TYR A 78 6.02 -9.24 -5.07
N ALA A 79 6.85 -8.43 -5.75
CA ALA A 79 6.41 -7.18 -6.38
C ALA A 79 5.39 -7.46 -7.49
N TRP A 80 5.61 -8.49 -8.31
CA TRP A 80 4.71 -8.89 -9.39
C TRP A 80 3.33 -9.26 -8.87
N LEU A 81 3.27 -10.09 -7.82
CA LEU A 81 2.02 -10.50 -7.19
C LEU A 81 1.19 -9.29 -6.72
N PHE A 82 1.84 -8.35 -6.04
CA PHE A 82 1.18 -7.13 -5.56
C PHE A 82 0.84 -6.14 -6.67
N ALA A 83 1.68 -6.00 -7.69
CA ALA A 83 1.41 -5.13 -8.83
C ALA A 83 0.21 -5.64 -9.65
N MET A 84 0.10 -6.96 -9.81
CA MET A 84 -1.08 -7.62 -10.39
C MET A 84 -2.31 -7.37 -9.52
N LEU A 85 -2.21 -7.53 -8.19
CA LEU A 85 -3.32 -7.25 -7.28
C LEU A 85 -3.81 -5.80 -7.43
N VAL A 86 -2.91 -4.82 -7.41
CA VAL A 86 -3.23 -3.40 -7.57
C VAL A 86 -3.93 -3.15 -8.90
N SER A 87 -3.40 -3.68 -10.00
CA SER A 87 -3.92 -3.41 -11.35
C SER A 87 -5.26 -4.12 -11.62
N VAL A 88 -5.38 -5.40 -11.25
CA VAL A 88 -6.61 -6.19 -11.47
C VAL A 88 -7.75 -5.69 -10.58
N MET A 89 -7.48 -5.48 -9.28
CA MET A 89 -8.48 -4.89 -8.39
C MET A 89 -8.83 -3.47 -8.83
N GLY A 90 -7.85 -2.72 -9.35
CA GLY A 90 -8.07 -1.41 -9.93
C GLY A 90 -9.11 -1.44 -11.04
N ALA A 91 -8.97 -2.36 -12.01
CA ALA A 91 -9.91 -2.52 -13.11
C ALA A 91 -11.34 -2.90 -12.64
N LEU A 92 -11.46 -3.83 -11.70
CA LEU A 92 -12.74 -4.24 -11.13
C LEU A 92 -13.43 -3.09 -10.37
N ILE A 93 -12.66 -2.31 -9.62
CA ILE A 93 -13.19 -1.15 -8.88
C ILE A 93 -13.61 -0.04 -9.84
N VAL A 94 -12.89 0.20 -10.93
CA VAL A 94 -13.30 1.18 -11.94
C VAL A 94 -14.65 0.77 -12.56
N LEU A 95 -14.81 -0.51 -12.90
CA LEU A 95 -16.07 -1.05 -13.40
C LEU A 95 -17.20 -0.83 -12.39
N TYR A 96 -16.98 -1.16 -11.12
CA TYR A 96 -17.95 -0.93 -10.05
C TYR A 96 -18.27 0.56 -9.86
N ALA A 97 -17.25 1.43 -9.80
CA ALA A 97 -17.39 2.87 -9.62
C ALA A 97 -18.24 3.52 -10.73
N ARG A 98 -18.12 3.03 -11.97
CA ARG A 98 -18.94 3.50 -13.10
C ARG A 98 -20.45 3.29 -12.88
N TYR A 99 -20.84 2.23 -12.18
CA TYR A 99 -22.25 1.95 -11.88
C TYR A 99 -22.69 2.55 -10.54
N TYR A 100 -21.76 2.71 -9.60
CA TYR A 100 -22.01 3.28 -8.28
C TYR A 100 -22.17 4.81 -8.29
N MET A 101 -21.30 5.52 -9.02
CA MET A 101 -21.24 6.99 -8.95
C MET A 101 -22.40 7.66 -9.69
N SER A 102 -23.03 8.65 -9.03
CA SER A 102 -24.13 9.41 -9.60
C SER A 102 -23.66 10.28 -10.78
N PRO A 103 -24.48 10.47 -11.83
CA PRO A 103 -24.17 11.44 -12.89
C PRO A 103 -23.98 12.88 -12.40
N LYS A 104 -24.48 13.21 -11.20
CA LYS A 104 -24.38 14.55 -10.60
C LYS A 104 -23.09 14.75 -9.77
N ASP A 105 -22.37 13.67 -9.46
CA ASP A 105 -21.11 13.75 -8.73
C ASP A 105 -19.98 14.25 -9.65
N PRO A 106 -18.95 14.95 -9.13
CA PRO A 106 -17.76 15.32 -9.90
C PRO A 106 -16.89 14.08 -10.16
N VAL A 107 -17.30 13.24 -11.11
CA VAL A 107 -16.66 11.96 -11.45
C VAL A 107 -15.21 12.10 -11.97
N PRO A 108 -14.82 13.13 -12.76
CA PRO A 108 -13.43 13.24 -13.22
C PRO A 108 -12.41 13.35 -12.09
N ARG A 109 -12.77 14.11 -11.05
CA ARG A 109 -11.94 14.27 -9.86
C ARG A 109 -11.73 12.93 -9.14
N PHE A 110 -12.76 12.07 -9.10
CA PHE A 110 -12.63 10.73 -8.52
C PHE A 110 -11.63 9.88 -9.30
N PHE A 111 -11.78 9.76 -10.62
CA PHE A 111 -10.90 8.90 -11.43
C PHE A 111 -9.48 9.44 -11.52
N SER A 112 -9.29 10.77 -11.53
CA SER A 112 -7.96 11.39 -11.43
C SER A 112 -7.24 11.00 -10.15
N PHE A 113 -7.87 11.15 -8.98
CA PHE A 113 -7.26 10.76 -7.71
C PHE A 113 -7.11 9.24 -7.57
N PHE A 114 -8.02 8.47 -8.13
CA PHE A 114 -7.94 7.01 -8.16
C PHE A 114 -6.70 6.54 -8.93
N LEU A 115 -6.47 7.09 -10.13
CA LEU A 115 -5.30 6.77 -10.94
C LEU A 115 -3.99 7.26 -10.31
N LEU A 116 -4.00 8.43 -9.65
CA LEU A 116 -2.87 8.91 -8.85
C LEU A 116 -2.53 7.93 -7.74
N PHE A 117 -3.54 7.45 -7.02
CA PHE A 117 -3.37 6.45 -5.96
C PHE A 117 -2.85 5.12 -6.53
N MET A 118 -3.40 4.65 -7.66
CA MET A 118 -2.95 3.42 -8.31
C MET A 118 -1.48 3.51 -8.73
N GLY A 119 -1.07 4.60 -9.36
CA GLY A 119 0.34 4.85 -9.73
C GLY A 119 1.24 4.91 -8.51
N SER A 120 0.79 5.58 -7.44
CA SER A 120 1.53 5.65 -6.17
C SER A 120 1.73 4.26 -5.55
N MET A 121 0.68 3.43 -5.54
CA MET A 121 0.76 2.07 -5.00
C MET A 121 1.65 1.15 -5.85
N LEU A 122 1.58 1.24 -7.19
CA LEU A 122 2.53 0.55 -8.07
C LEU A 122 3.96 1.01 -7.82
N GLY A 123 4.16 2.31 -7.59
CA GLY A 123 5.45 2.89 -7.21
C GLY A 123 5.99 2.29 -5.92
N VAL A 124 5.18 2.18 -4.85
CA VAL A 124 5.59 1.51 -3.60
C VAL A 124 6.03 0.07 -3.86
N VAL A 125 5.22 -0.68 -4.61
CA VAL A 125 5.44 -2.12 -4.82
C VAL A 125 6.66 -2.41 -5.69
N MET A 126 6.89 -1.59 -6.72
CA MET A 126 7.96 -1.75 -7.71
C MET A 126 9.24 -1.00 -7.35
N SER A 127 9.30 -0.32 -6.19
CA SER A 127 10.49 0.43 -5.80
C SER A 127 11.66 -0.49 -5.45
N GLY A 128 12.80 -0.28 -6.12
CA GLY A 128 14.08 -0.92 -5.83
C GLY A 128 15.03 -0.04 -5.01
N ASN A 129 14.56 1.11 -4.51
CA ASN A 129 15.32 2.03 -3.67
C ASN A 129 14.49 2.45 -2.45
N LEU A 130 15.12 2.53 -1.27
CA LEU A 130 14.43 2.84 -0.01
C LEU A 130 13.81 4.24 0.00
N ILE A 131 14.53 5.25 -0.51
CA ILE A 131 14.06 6.64 -0.52
C ILE A 131 12.90 6.78 -1.51
N GLN A 132 13.03 6.18 -2.69
CA GLN A 132 11.97 6.11 -3.69
C GLN A 132 10.70 5.46 -3.12
N LEU A 133 10.84 4.35 -2.37
CA LEU A 133 9.72 3.68 -1.72
C LEU A 133 8.98 4.65 -0.79
N VAL A 134 9.69 5.43 0.02
CA VAL A 134 9.09 6.40 0.94
C VAL A 134 8.42 7.56 0.19
N VAL A 135 8.98 8.01 -0.93
CA VAL A 135 8.32 9.02 -1.78
C VAL A 135 6.96 8.51 -2.27
N PHE A 136 6.92 7.31 -2.85
CA PHE A 136 5.64 6.73 -3.28
C PHE A 136 4.71 6.42 -2.11
N TRP A 137 5.26 6.05 -0.95
CA TRP A 137 4.51 5.85 0.28
C TRP A 137 3.75 7.11 0.70
N GLU A 138 4.39 8.27 0.65
CA GLU A 138 3.71 9.55 0.94
C GLU A 138 2.74 9.96 -0.15
N LEU A 139 3.05 9.67 -1.43
CA LEU A 139 2.07 9.88 -2.50
C LEU A 139 0.80 9.04 -2.28
N THR A 140 0.90 7.83 -1.71
CA THR A 140 -0.30 7.08 -1.30
C THR A 140 -1.05 7.76 -0.14
N SER A 141 -0.35 8.36 0.83
CA SER A 141 -0.97 9.17 1.91
C SER A 141 -1.78 10.31 1.31
N LEU A 142 -1.17 11.11 0.44
CA LEU A 142 -1.77 12.30 -0.14
C LEU A 142 -2.94 11.98 -1.07
N SER A 143 -2.78 10.99 -1.95
CA SER A 143 -3.85 10.58 -2.86
C SER A 143 -5.03 9.93 -2.11
N SER A 144 -4.77 9.14 -1.05
CA SER A 144 -5.83 8.60 -0.20
C SER A 144 -6.59 9.69 0.56
N PHE A 145 -5.92 10.72 1.05
CA PHE A 145 -6.56 11.87 1.68
C PHE A 145 -7.57 12.53 0.73
N MET A 146 -7.19 12.73 -0.53
CA MET A 146 -8.08 13.32 -1.55
C MET A 146 -9.28 12.43 -1.86
N LEU A 147 -9.10 11.11 -1.86
CA LEU A 147 -10.19 10.14 -2.07
C LEU A 147 -11.14 10.04 -0.88
N ILE A 148 -10.62 10.06 0.36
CA ILE A 148 -11.45 10.04 1.57
C ILE A 148 -12.24 11.35 1.70
N ALA A 149 -11.60 12.48 1.39
CA ALA A 149 -12.23 13.80 1.38
C ALA A 149 -13.08 14.08 0.12
N TYR A 150 -13.46 13.06 -0.67
CA TYR A 150 -14.17 13.26 -1.94
C TYR A 150 -15.43 14.12 -1.78
N TRP A 151 -16.28 13.80 -0.82
CA TRP A 151 -17.43 14.64 -0.45
C TRP A 151 -17.03 15.68 0.61
N ASN A 152 -16.13 16.58 0.24
CA ASN A 152 -15.54 17.60 1.12
C ASN A 152 -16.56 18.52 1.81
N HIS A 153 -17.79 18.64 1.30
CA HIS A 153 -18.87 19.39 1.94
C HIS A 153 -19.27 18.75 3.28
N ARG A 154 -19.17 17.42 3.41
CA ARG A 154 -19.47 16.71 4.65
C ARG A 154 -18.37 16.89 5.69
N LEU A 155 -18.78 17.12 6.94
CA LEU A 155 -17.85 17.34 8.05
C LEU A 155 -17.12 16.06 8.48
N ASP A 156 -17.80 14.93 8.46
CA ASP A 156 -17.25 13.61 8.77
C ASP A 156 -16.16 13.20 7.78
N ALA A 157 -16.39 13.35 6.47
CA ALA A 157 -15.39 13.06 5.43
C ALA A 157 -14.11 13.89 5.61
N ARG A 158 -14.24 15.19 5.89
CA ARG A 158 -13.08 16.06 6.17
C ARG A 158 -12.33 15.68 7.43
N ARG A 159 -13.04 15.32 8.51
CA ARG A 159 -12.41 14.89 9.76
C ARG A 159 -11.70 13.55 9.59
N GLY A 160 -12.35 12.57 8.96
CA GLY A 160 -11.78 11.25 8.67
C GLY A 160 -10.53 11.36 7.79
N ALA A 161 -10.58 12.15 6.71
CA ALA A 161 -9.43 12.36 5.83
C ALA A 161 -8.24 12.98 6.58
N ARG A 162 -8.44 14.06 7.34
CA ARG A 162 -7.36 14.70 8.12
C ARG A 162 -6.76 13.75 9.13
N MET A 163 -7.57 12.99 9.86
CA MET A 163 -7.06 12.02 10.82
C MET A 163 -6.25 10.90 10.14
N ALA A 164 -6.74 10.38 9.01
CA ALA A 164 -6.00 9.38 8.23
C ALA A 164 -4.65 9.92 7.75
N LEU A 165 -4.62 11.15 7.22
CA LEU A 165 -3.37 11.78 6.78
C LEU A 165 -2.41 12.04 7.94
N THR A 166 -2.90 12.54 9.08
CA THR A 166 -2.05 12.80 10.24
C THR A 166 -1.41 11.50 10.75
N ILE A 167 -2.19 10.44 10.96
CA ILE A 167 -1.66 9.19 11.50
C ILE A 167 -0.71 8.51 10.50
N THR A 168 -1.12 8.41 9.24
CA THR A 168 -0.32 7.70 8.23
C THR A 168 0.88 8.50 7.73
N GLY A 169 0.78 9.83 7.71
CA GLY A 169 1.88 10.73 7.36
C GLY A 169 2.92 10.83 8.48
N MET A 170 2.50 10.93 9.75
CA MET A 170 3.44 10.83 10.87
C MET A 170 4.18 9.49 10.88
N GLY A 171 3.46 8.40 10.64
CA GLY A 171 4.09 7.09 10.51
C GLY A 171 5.06 7.00 9.33
N GLY A 172 4.73 7.61 8.19
CA GLY A 172 5.64 7.65 7.05
C GLY A 172 6.88 8.53 7.24
N LEU A 173 6.81 9.58 8.09
CA LEU A 173 8.01 10.30 8.55
C LEU A 173 8.90 9.44 9.45
N CYS A 174 8.32 8.65 10.36
CA CYS A 174 9.08 7.66 11.12
C CYS A 174 9.70 6.61 10.19
N LEU A 175 8.95 6.16 9.18
CA LEU A 175 9.45 5.23 8.18
C LEU A 175 10.65 5.81 7.42
N LEU A 176 10.61 7.09 7.03
CA LEU A 176 11.74 7.76 6.38
C LEU A 176 13.00 7.69 7.24
N ALA A 177 12.88 8.02 8.53
CA ALA A 177 14.01 7.92 9.46
C ALA A 177 14.55 6.48 9.56
N GLY A 178 13.66 5.48 9.66
CA GLY A 178 14.04 4.06 9.67
C GLY A 178 14.75 3.62 8.38
N MET A 179 14.28 4.08 7.22
CA MET A 179 14.88 3.79 5.91
C MET A 179 16.23 4.47 5.71
N LEU A 180 16.40 5.69 6.22
CA LEU A 180 17.68 6.39 6.24
C LEU A 180 18.71 5.63 7.08
N MET A 181 18.32 5.19 8.28
CA MET A 181 19.17 4.39 9.16
C MET A 181 19.51 3.03 8.55
N LEU A 182 18.53 2.33 7.94
CA LEU A 182 18.75 1.07 7.22
C LEU A 182 19.76 1.23 6.10
N GLY A 183 19.59 2.24 5.24
CA GLY A 183 20.50 2.47 4.12
C GLY A 183 21.89 2.88 4.58
N HIS A 184 22.02 3.61 5.68
CA HIS A 184 23.31 3.93 6.29
C HIS A 184 24.04 2.68 6.79
N VAL A 185 23.35 1.81 7.53
CA VAL A 185 23.94 0.55 8.04
C VAL A 185 24.30 -0.40 6.89
N ALA A 186 23.44 -0.53 5.89
CA ALA A 186 23.72 -1.33 4.69
C ALA A 186 24.78 -0.69 3.76
N GLY A 187 25.12 0.59 3.96
CA GLY A 187 26.01 1.37 3.09
C GLY A 187 25.46 1.58 1.67
N SER A 188 24.13 1.57 1.49
CA SER A 188 23.42 1.93 0.24
C SER A 188 21.91 1.96 0.47
N TYR A 189 21.21 2.76 -0.34
CA TYR A 189 19.75 2.76 -0.42
C TYR A 189 19.17 1.81 -1.48
N ASP A 190 20.02 1.08 -2.22
CA ASP A 190 19.60 0.01 -3.14
C ASP A 190 18.99 -1.15 -2.33
N LEU A 191 17.77 -1.55 -2.71
CA LEU A 191 17.00 -2.54 -1.97
C LEU A 191 17.67 -3.92 -1.97
N ASP A 192 18.34 -4.34 -3.05
CA ASP A 192 18.98 -5.67 -3.08
C ASP A 192 20.15 -5.73 -2.10
N LYS A 193 20.93 -4.65 -2.00
CA LYS A 193 22.02 -4.57 -1.02
C LYS A 193 21.48 -4.59 0.41
N VAL A 194 20.41 -3.84 0.69
CA VAL A 194 19.76 -3.85 2.01
C VAL A 194 19.22 -5.23 2.35
N LEU A 195 18.58 -5.92 1.39
CA LEU A 195 18.06 -7.28 1.58
C LEU A 195 19.16 -8.32 1.83
N ALA A 196 20.37 -8.08 1.31
CA ALA A 196 21.55 -8.92 1.57
C ALA A 196 22.25 -8.61 2.91
N SER A 197 22.02 -7.45 3.52
CA SER A 197 22.70 -6.99 4.74
C SER A 197 22.02 -7.43 6.05
N GLY A 198 21.21 -8.48 6.05
CA GLY A 198 20.40 -8.90 7.21
C GLY A 198 21.20 -9.21 8.48
N GLU A 199 22.35 -9.88 8.39
CA GLU A 199 23.20 -10.14 9.55
C GLU A 199 23.80 -8.86 10.12
N GLN A 200 24.35 -8.02 9.24
CA GLN A 200 24.95 -6.73 9.62
C GLN A 200 23.92 -5.82 10.30
N ILE A 201 22.70 -5.74 9.77
CA ILE A 201 21.64 -4.90 10.30
C ILE A 201 21.17 -5.37 11.67
N ARG A 202 20.99 -6.69 11.87
CA ARG A 202 20.55 -7.26 13.15
C ARG A 202 21.62 -7.19 14.23
N ALA A 203 22.90 -7.25 13.86
CA ALA A 203 24.01 -7.08 14.81
C ALA A 203 24.33 -5.62 15.15
N HIS A 204 23.76 -4.65 14.42
CA HIS A 204 24.10 -3.24 14.60
C HIS A 204 23.44 -2.64 15.86
N PRO A 205 24.13 -1.76 16.63
CA PRO A 205 23.56 -1.13 17.83
C PRO A 205 22.27 -0.34 17.60
N TRP A 206 22.00 0.09 16.36
CA TRP A 206 20.79 0.83 16.00
C TRP A 206 19.61 -0.06 15.62
N TYR A 207 19.75 -1.38 15.65
CA TYR A 207 18.74 -2.33 15.20
C TYR A 207 17.36 -2.07 15.84
N ALA A 208 17.31 -1.96 17.17
CA ALA A 208 16.04 -1.74 17.88
C ALA A 208 15.33 -0.44 17.43
N ALA A 209 16.08 0.64 17.26
CA ALA A 209 15.54 1.91 16.76
C ALA A 209 15.01 1.79 15.33
N ILE A 210 15.74 1.09 14.46
CA ILE A 210 15.32 0.78 13.08
C ILE A 210 14.00 0.01 13.08
N VAL A 211 13.90 -1.06 13.87
CA VAL A 211 12.68 -1.88 13.95
C VAL A 211 11.50 -1.05 14.43
N ILE A 212 11.67 -0.23 15.47
CA ILE A 212 10.61 0.63 16.00
C ILE A 212 10.14 1.63 14.94
N LEU A 213 11.06 2.33 14.25
CA LEU A 213 10.72 3.33 13.25
C LEU A 213 10.01 2.73 12.03
N VAL A 214 10.51 1.59 11.53
CA VAL A 214 9.87 0.84 10.44
C VAL A 214 8.51 0.30 10.88
N ALA A 215 8.40 -0.22 12.10
CA ALA A 215 7.14 -0.70 12.67
C ALA A 215 6.11 0.44 12.77
N VAL A 216 6.46 1.60 13.32
CA VAL A 216 5.53 2.75 13.39
C VAL A 216 5.02 3.14 11.99
N GLY A 217 5.90 3.13 10.98
CA GLY A 217 5.51 3.30 9.58
C GLY A 217 4.52 2.25 9.10
N ALA A 218 4.87 0.97 9.21
CA ALA A 218 4.03 -0.12 8.73
C ALA A 218 2.69 -0.23 9.47
N LEU A 219 2.73 -0.19 10.80
CA LEU A 219 1.59 -0.36 11.70
C LEU A 219 0.58 0.78 11.56
N SER A 220 1.06 2.01 11.34
CA SER A 220 0.16 3.16 11.09
C SER A 220 -0.62 3.01 9.78
N LYS A 221 0.05 2.64 8.68
CA LYS A 221 -0.59 2.47 7.37
C LYS A 221 -1.47 1.22 7.28
N SER A 222 -1.16 0.17 8.03
CA SER A 222 -1.96 -1.06 8.11
C SER A 222 -2.99 -1.08 9.24
N ALA A 223 -3.27 0.10 9.84
CA ALA A 223 -4.30 0.29 10.86
C ALA A 223 -4.18 -0.69 12.05
N GLN A 224 -2.95 -0.93 12.52
CA GLN A 224 -2.68 -1.77 13.68
C GLN A 224 -2.82 -0.96 14.97
N PHE A 225 -2.96 -1.63 16.11
CA PHE A 225 -2.89 -0.98 17.41
C PHE A 225 -1.52 -0.30 17.63
N PRO A 226 -1.47 0.94 18.14
CA PRO A 226 -2.58 1.81 18.57
C PRO A 226 -3.18 2.71 17.47
N PHE A 227 -2.65 2.66 16.25
CA PHE A 227 -2.97 3.55 15.13
C PHE A 227 -4.25 3.23 14.35
N HIS A 228 -4.98 2.17 14.68
CA HIS A 228 -6.15 1.66 13.95
C HIS A 228 -7.32 2.65 13.74
N ILE A 229 -7.44 3.68 14.59
CA ILE A 229 -8.62 4.56 14.69
C ILE A 229 -8.97 5.31 13.41
N TRP A 230 -8.00 5.57 12.51
CA TRP A 230 -8.28 6.29 11.28
C TRP A 230 -9.12 5.48 10.30
N LEU A 231 -9.01 4.15 10.31
CA LEU A 231 -9.60 3.31 9.28
C LEU A 231 -11.15 3.26 9.36
N PRO A 232 -11.79 3.07 10.53
CA PRO A 232 -13.25 3.19 10.63
C PRO A 232 -13.76 4.58 10.22
N ASN A 233 -13.01 5.64 10.57
CA ASN A 233 -13.39 7.02 10.23
C ASN A 233 -13.17 7.35 8.75
N ALA A 234 -12.29 6.63 8.05
CA ALA A 234 -12.09 6.75 6.60
C ALA A 234 -13.25 6.16 5.78
N MET A 235 -14.17 5.41 6.41
CA MET A 235 -15.35 4.81 5.75
C MET A 235 -16.39 5.84 5.28
N ALA A 236 -16.22 7.12 5.61
CA ALA A 236 -16.96 8.23 5.03
C ALA A 236 -16.74 8.38 3.51
N ALA A 237 -15.66 7.79 2.98
CA ALA A 237 -15.37 7.75 1.55
C ALA A 237 -16.46 7.02 0.74
N PRO A 238 -16.57 7.30 -0.57
CA PRO A 238 -17.39 6.51 -1.48
C PRO A 238 -17.02 5.02 -1.41
N THR A 239 -18.00 4.13 -1.49
CA THR A 239 -17.77 2.68 -1.36
C THR A 239 -16.72 2.11 -2.32
N PRO A 240 -16.61 2.56 -3.60
CA PRO A 240 -15.50 2.14 -4.46
C PRO A 240 -14.10 2.50 -3.91
N VAL A 241 -13.97 3.63 -3.20
CA VAL A 241 -12.72 4.00 -2.51
C VAL A 241 -12.44 3.01 -1.40
N SER A 242 -13.44 2.73 -0.55
CA SER A 242 -13.29 1.80 0.56
C SER A 242 -12.92 0.40 0.08
N ALA A 243 -13.59 -0.09 -0.96
CA ALA A 243 -13.31 -1.37 -1.58
C ALA A 243 -11.85 -1.45 -2.10
N TYR A 244 -11.31 -0.39 -2.71
CA TYR A 244 -9.94 -0.42 -3.22
C TYR A 244 -8.87 -0.18 -2.14
N LEU A 245 -8.98 0.92 -1.39
CA LEU A 245 -7.98 1.35 -0.41
C LEU A 245 -7.97 0.45 0.82
N HIS A 246 -9.15 0.14 1.36
CA HIS A 246 -9.31 -0.54 2.64
C HIS A 246 -9.44 -2.06 2.50
N SER A 247 -9.47 -2.58 1.27
CA SER A 247 -9.40 -4.03 1.04
C SER A 247 -8.10 -4.42 0.37
N ALA A 248 -7.80 -3.86 -0.80
CA ALA A 248 -6.79 -4.42 -1.70
C ALA A 248 -5.43 -3.71 -1.69
N THR A 249 -5.33 -2.45 -1.26
CA THR A 249 -4.14 -1.64 -1.55
C THR A 249 -3.57 -0.88 -0.35
N MET A 250 -4.15 0.26 0.05
CA MET A 250 -3.55 1.17 1.05
C MET A 250 -3.21 0.47 2.36
N VAL A 251 -4.19 -0.23 2.95
CA VAL A 251 -4.00 -0.91 4.22
C VAL A 251 -3.04 -2.10 4.12
N LYS A 252 -2.78 -2.57 2.91
CA LYS A 252 -1.81 -3.63 2.63
C LYS A 252 -0.39 -3.10 2.45
N ALA A 253 -0.19 -1.81 2.20
CA ALA A 253 1.16 -1.25 2.03
C ALA A 253 2.04 -1.49 3.28
N GLY A 254 1.46 -1.36 4.48
CA GLY A 254 2.13 -1.67 5.75
C GLY A 254 2.61 -3.11 5.85
N VAL A 255 1.71 -4.06 5.67
CA VAL A 255 2.08 -5.48 5.76
C VAL A 255 2.90 -5.95 4.55
N PHE A 256 2.76 -5.30 3.39
CA PHE A 256 3.64 -5.50 2.24
C PHE A 256 5.08 -5.15 2.59
N LEU A 257 5.28 -3.98 3.23
CA LEU A 257 6.58 -3.53 3.70
C LEU A 257 7.17 -4.49 4.72
N LEU A 258 6.40 -4.90 5.73
CA LEU A 258 6.88 -5.84 6.76
C LEU A 258 7.33 -7.16 6.14
N ALA A 259 6.58 -7.73 5.21
CA ALA A 259 6.97 -8.93 4.49
C ALA A 259 8.19 -8.70 3.57
N ARG A 260 8.30 -7.52 2.93
CA ARG A 260 9.45 -7.15 2.09
C ARG A 260 10.75 -7.12 2.89
N PHE A 261 10.73 -6.52 4.08
CA PHE A 261 11.90 -6.41 4.96
C PHE A 261 12.04 -7.56 5.95
N TRP A 262 11.14 -8.55 5.91
CA TRP A 262 11.18 -9.72 6.78
C TRP A 262 12.55 -10.45 6.74
N PRO A 263 13.19 -10.68 5.57
CA PRO A 263 14.50 -11.35 5.53
C PRO A 263 15.63 -10.59 6.27
N VAL A 264 15.45 -9.29 6.49
CA VAL A 264 16.45 -8.39 7.07
C VAL A 264 16.15 -8.10 8.54
N LEU A 265 14.87 -7.92 8.87
CA LEU A 265 14.45 -7.43 10.18
C LEU A 265 13.91 -8.52 11.10
N ALA A 266 13.46 -9.67 10.58
CA ALA A 266 12.90 -10.72 11.41
C ALA A 266 13.98 -11.63 12.03
N GLY A 267 13.53 -12.58 12.87
CA GLY A 267 14.38 -13.56 13.54
C GLY A 267 14.96 -13.09 14.89
N THR A 268 14.44 -12.00 15.44
CA THR A 268 14.86 -11.42 16.74
C THR A 268 13.68 -11.39 17.71
N GLU A 269 13.99 -11.21 19.00
CA GLU A 269 12.96 -11.06 20.04
C GLU A 269 12.21 -9.73 19.89
N GLU A 270 12.90 -8.64 19.53
CA GLU A 270 12.29 -7.33 19.33
C GLU A 270 11.25 -7.38 18.20
N TRP A 271 11.58 -8.02 17.07
CA TRP A 271 10.62 -8.21 15.98
C TRP A 271 9.41 -9.02 16.43
N PHE A 272 9.63 -10.12 17.14
CA PHE A 272 8.56 -11.00 17.63
C PHE A 272 7.58 -10.24 18.52
N TRP A 273 8.08 -9.50 19.52
CA TRP A 273 7.24 -8.79 20.46
C TRP A 273 6.58 -7.55 19.86
N ILE A 274 7.30 -6.77 19.06
CA ILE A 274 6.77 -5.54 18.46
C ILE A 274 5.73 -5.88 17.38
N ILE A 275 6.10 -6.69 16.40
CA ILE A 275 5.23 -7.00 15.25
C ILE A 275 4.19 -8.04 15.64
N GLY A 276 4.61 -9.14 16.28
CA GLY A 276 3.69 -10.21 16.71
C GLY A 276 2.71 -9.71 17.78
N GLY A 277 3.19 -8.96 18.78
CA GLY A 277 2.34 -8.37 19.81
C GLY A 277 1.32 -7.37 19.26
N ALA A 278 1.76 -6.44 18.40
CA ALA A 278 0.85 -5.50 17.75
C ALA A 278 -0.20 -6.22 16.89
N GLY A 279 0.21 -7.25 16.14
CA GLY A 279 -0.69 -8.07 15.33
C GLY A 279 -1.72 -8.81 16.16
N LEU A 280 -1.32 -9.45 17.27
CA LEU A 280 -2.21 -10.17 18.17
C LEU A 280 -3.25 -9.24 18.81
N ILE A 281 -2.81 -8.10 19.36
CA ILE A 281 -3.71 -7.11 19.97
C ILE A 281 -4.71 -6.62 18.92
N THR A 282 -4.23 -6.29 17.72
CA THR A 282 -5.08 -5.80 16.62
C THR A 282 -6.08 -6.85 16.16
N LEU A 283 -5.67 -8.11 16.05
CA LEU A 283 -6.54 -9.23 15.68
C LEU A 283 -7.70 -9.36 16.66
N VAL A 284 -7.41 -9.45 17.95
CA VAL A 284 -8.41 -9.64 19.00
C VAL A 284 -9.33 -8.43 19.09
N MET A 285 -8.75 -7.23 19.16
CA MET A 285 -9.50 -5.99 19.30
C MET A 285 -10.36 -5.69 18.07
N GLY A 286 -9.83 -5.87 16.85
CA GLY A 286 -10.58 -5.67 15.62
C GLY A 286 -11.75 -6.65 15.50
N SER A 287 -11.52 -7.92 15.81
CA SER A 287 -12.57 -8.95 15.78
C SER A 287 -13.66 -8.69 16.82
N TYR A 288 -13.27 -8.31 18.05
CA TYR A 288 -14.20 -7.98 19.12
C TYR A 288 -15.03 -6.74 18.77
N ALA A 289 -14.39 -5.64 18.33
CA ALA A 289 -15.07 -4.39 18.01
C ALA A 289 -16.03 -4.53 16.81
N ALA A 290 -15.75 -5.42 15.86
CA ALA A 290 -16.63 -5.67 14.71
C ALA A 290 -18.02 -6.20 15.11
N ILE A 291 -18.12 -6.98 16.19
CA ILE A 291 -19.39 -7.57 16.68
C ILE A 291 -20.35 -6.47 17.17
N PHE A 292 -19.83 -5.35 17.65
CA PHE A 292 -20.61 -4.26 18.23
C PHE A 292 -20.89 -3.11 17.24
N GLN A 293 -20.51 -3.25 15.97
CA GLN A 293 -20.81 -2.24 14.96
C GLN A 293 -22.26 -2.36 14.48
N ASN A 294 -22.93 -1.23 14.34
CA ASN A 294 -24.34 -1.16 13.93
C ASN A 294 -24.53 -0.87 12.43
N ASP A 295 -23.43 -0.63 11.70
CA ASP A 295 -23.45 -0.37 10.26
C ASP A 295 -22.46 -1.28 9.52
N MET A 296 -22.80 -1.62 8.27
CA MET A 296 -22.02 -2.56 7.46
C MET A 296 -20.60 -2.08 7.19
N LYS A 297 -20.38 -0.77 6.98
CA LYS A 297 -19.03 -0.25 6.71
C LYS A 297 -18.16 -0.31 7.95
N GLY A 298 -18.72 -0.04 9.13
CA GLY A 298 -18.07 -0.23 10.43
C GLY A 298 -17.67 -1.68 10.64
N VAL A 299 -18.59 -2.64 10.45
CA VAL A 299 -18.29 -4.09 10.55
C VAL A 299 -17.14 -4.46 9.61
N LEU A 300 -17.20 -4.04 8.35
CA LEU A 300 -16.15 -4.34 7.37
C LEU A 300 -14.82 -3.69 7.70
N ALA A 301 -14.81 -2.46 8.22
CA ALA A 301 -13.61 -1.78 8.66
C ALA A 301 -12.90 -2.53 9.79
N TYR A 302 -13.62 -2.88 10.86
CA TYR A 302 -13.05 -3.61 11.99
C TYR A 302 -12.70 -5.05 11.64
N SER A 303 -13.45 -5.70 10.74
CA SER A 303 -13.05 -7.00 10.19
C SER A 303 -11.74 -6.89 9.41
N THR A 304 -11.56 -5.85 8.56
CA THR A 304 -10.27 -5.58 7.90
C THR A 304 -9.15 -5.41 8.91
N ILE A 305 -9.37 -4.63 9.99
CA ILE A 305 -8.38 -4.44 11.07
C ILE A 305 -7.99 -5.80 11.66
N GLY A 306 -8.97 -6.65 11.99
CA GLY A 306 -8.73 -8.01 12.49
C GLY A 306 -7.90 -8.87 11.53
N HIS A 307 -8.25 -8.91 10.25
CA HIS A 307 -7.50 -9.66 9.23
C HIS A 307 -6.07 -9.15 9.02
N LEU A 308 -5.86 -7.83 9.05
CA LEU A 308 -4.51 -7.26 9.00
C LEU A 308 -3.72 -7.54 10.29
N GLY A 309 -4.40 -7.59 11.44
CA GLY A 309 -3.85 -8.08 12.71
C GLY A 309 -3.33 -9.51 12.60
N LEU A 310 -4.13 -10.42 12.02
CA LEU A 310 -3.71 -11.80 11.76
C LEU A 310 -2.48 -11.86 10.83
N ILE A 311 -2.48 -11.09 9.74
CA ILE A 311 -1.34 -11.04 8.81
C ILE A 311 -0.09 -10.54 9.53
N THR A 312 -0.22 -9.47 10.33
CA THR A 312 0.89 -8.88 11.10
C THR A 312 1.41 -9.85 12.14
N LEU A 313 0.53 -10.57 12.85
CA LEU A 313 0.90 -11.63 13.79
C LEU A 313 1.72 -12.71 13.10
N LEU A 314 1.25 -13.23 11.96
CA LEU A 314 1.96 -14.27 11.19
C LEU A 314 3.36 -13.82 10.74
N LEU A 315 3.52 -12.55 10.35
CA LEU A 315 4.83 -11.96 10.03
C LEU A 315 5.72 -11.83 11.28
N GLY A 316 5.14 -11.59 12.45
CA GLY A 316 5.84 -11.51 13.73
C GLY A 316 6.35 -12.85 14.27
N MET A 317 5.78 -13.98 13.84
CA MET A 317 6.10 -15.32 14.38
C MET A 317 7.49 -15.86 14.01
N ASN A 318 8.35 -15.10 13.34
CA ASN A 318 9.73 -15.49 12.96
C ASN A 318 9.82 -16.85 12.23
N SER A 319 8.78 -17.23 11.49
CA SER A 319 8.72 -18.49 10.73
C SER A 319 8.49 -18.23 9.25
N THR A 320 9.24 -18.93 8.40
CA THR A 320 9.03 -18.92 6.94
C THR A 320 7.61 -19.37 6.57
N LEU A 321 7.05 -20.34 7.29
CA LEU A 321 5.66 -20.77 7.07
C LEU A 321 4.68 -19.65 7.44
N GLY A 322 4.98 -18.89 8.49
CA GLY A 322 4.22 -17.69 8.88
C GLY A 322 4.24 -16.62 7.79
N LEU A 323 5.41 -16.35 7.21
CA LEU A 323 5.55 -15.43 6.06
C LEU A 323 4.72 -15.89 4.86
N ILE A 324 4.80 -17.18 4.48
CA ILE A 324 4.02 -17.73 3.36
C ILE A 324 2.52 -17.61 3.64
N ALA A 325 2.07 -17.98 4.84
CA ALA A 325 0.67 -17.88 5.25
C ALA A 325 0.18 -16.42 5.25
N ALA A 326 1.02 -15.48 5.69
CA ALA A 326 0.72 -14.05 5.66
C ALA A 326 0.51 -13.56 4.22
N VAL A 327 1.43 -13.88 3.29
CA VAL A 327 1.31 -13.48 1.88
C VAL A 327 0.09 -14.13 1.21
N PHE A 328 -0.16 -15.42 1.46
CA PHE A 328 -1.36 -16.10 0.98
C PHE A 328 -2.63 -15.40 1.47
N HIS A 329 -2.70 -15.10 2.77
CA HIS A 329 -3.88 -14.47 3.35
C HIS A 329 -4.05 -13.01 2.93
N MET A 330 -2.96 -12.28 2.61
CA MET A 330 -3.06 -10.97 1.99
C MET A 330 -3.85 -11.06 0.67
N MET A 331 -3.53 -12.03 -0.19
CA MET A 331 -4.24 -12.24 -1.45
C MET A 331 -5.69 -12.64 -1.21
N ASN A 332 -5.92 -13.65 -0.36
CA ASN A 332 -7.26 -14.11 0.01
C ASN A 332 -8.13 -12.95 0.51
N HIS A 333 -7.62 -12.20 1.50
CA HIS A 333 -8.30 -11.02 2.06
C HIS A 333 -8.60 -9.95 1.01
N ALA A 334 -7.70 -9.70 0.07
CA ALA A 334 -7.97 -8.72 -0.99
C ALA A 334 -9.19 -9.11 -1.83
N THR A 335 -9.29 -10.39 -2.20
CA THR A 335 -10.35 -10.91 -3.05
C THR A 335 -11.70 -10.87 -2.35
N PHE A 336 -11.83 -11.52 -1.19
CA PHE A 336 -13.15 -11.61 -0.54
C PHE A 336 -13.59 -10.30 0.12
N LYS A 337 -12.66 -9.44 0.58
CA LYS A 337 -13.06 -8.20 1.26
C LYS A 337 -13.56 -7.18 0.26
N ALA A 338 -12.90 -7.06 -0.90
CA ALA A 338 -13.35 -6.16 -1.95
C ALA A 338 -14.74 -6.56 -2.48
N SER A 339 -15.03 -7.86 -2.62
CA SER A 339 -16.37 -8.31 -3.01
C SER A 339 -17.43 -8.02 -1.94
N LEU A 340 -17.10 -8.09 -0.65
CA LEU A 340 -18.01 -7.71 0.43
C LEU A 340 -18.33 -6.21 0.47
N PHE A 341 -17.42 -5.35 0.00
CA PHE A 341 -17.68 -3.92 -0.09
C PHE A 341 -18.53 -3.54 -1.32
N MET A 342 -18.46 -4.32 -2.41
CA MET A 342 -19.18 -4.04 -3.66
C MET A 342 -20.67 -4.35 -3.52
#